data_AF-A0A8T3RCY3-F1
#
_entry.id   AF-A0A8T3RCY3-F1
#
_cell.length_a   1.000
_cell.length_b   1.000
_cell.length_c   1.000
_cell.angle_alpha   90.00
_cell.angle_beta   90.00
_cell.angle_gamma   90.00
#
_symmetry.space_group_name_H-M   'P 1'
#
loop_
_entity.id
_entity.type
_entity.pdbx_description
1 polymer ?
#
loop_
_entity_poly.entity_id
_entity_poly.type
_entity_poly.pdbx_seq_one_letter_code
_entity_poly.pdbx_strand_id
1 'polypeptide(L)'
;MRDLLGGKGAGLAEMTNAGLPVPPGFTITTEACNDYFAAGEKLPDGLWEDVLGAVRAVERETGKGFGGVSDPLLVSVRSGARFSMPGMMDTVLNLGLNEETLQGLVALTGNERFAWDAYRRFIQMFGRIVLGVSAERFDHVFEEAKRARGAELDTDLDAAALREVAQRFKAIVREETGRDFPTDPYEQLDLAVKAVFVSWFGRRARDYRDYNKIPHDLGTAVNVMTMVFGNMGDDSGTGVAFTRDPNTGEKVLYGEYLTNAQGED
;
A
#
# COMPACT_ATOMS: atom_id res chain seq x y z
N MET A 1 -8.37 -2.69 -22.19
CA MET A 1 -7.58 -2.87 -20.95
C MET A 1 -7.47 -1.60 -20.13
N ARG A 2 -6.85 -0.51 -20.62
CA ARG A 2 -6.65 0.73 -19.82
C ARG A 2 -7.93 1.37 -19.28
N ASP A 3 -9.02 1.32 -20.03
CA ASP A 3 -10.30 1.92 -19.61
C ASP A 3 -10.91 1.17 -18.42
N LEU A 4 -10.70 -0.14 -18.34
CA LEU A 4 -11.25 -1.03 -17.30
C LEU A 4 -10.31 -1.24 -16.11
N LEU A 5 -9.00 -1.34 -16.37
CA LEU A 5 -7.97 -1.67 -15.37
C LEU A 5 -7.20 -0.44 -14.88
N GLY A 6 -7.48 0.73 -15.46
CA GLY A 6 -6.63 1.90 -15.34
C GLY A 6 -5.26 1.74 -16.02
N GLY A 7 -4.45 2.80 -15.99
CA GLY A 7 -3.11 2.80 -16.56
C GLY A 7 -2.16 1.84 -15.84
N LYS A 8 -2.19 1.82 -14.50
CA LYS A 8 -1.32 0.94 -13.70
C LYS A 8 -1.68 -0.53 -13.86
N GLY A 9 -2.96 -0.90 -13.73
CA GLY A 9 -3.40 -2.28 -13.86
C GLY A 9 -3.17 -2.83 -15.27
N ALA A 10 -3.42 -2.02 -16.31
CA ALA A 10 -3.08 -2.41 -17.68
C ALA A 10 -1.57 -2.62 -17.87
N GLY A 11 -0.74 -1.73 -17.32
CA GLY A 11 0.72 -1.88 -17.37
C GLY A 11 1.22 -3.14 -16.66
N LEU A 12 0.68 -3.45 -15.47
CA LEU A 12 0.98 -4.68 -14.74
C LEU A 12 0.62 -5.92 -15.57
N ALA A 13 -0.58 -5.96 -16.15
CA ALA A 13 -1.01 -7.06 -17.00
C ALA A 13 -0.15 -7.20 -18.27
N GLU A 14 0.23 -6.09 -18.91
CA GLU A 14 1.13 -6.09 -20.07
C GLU A 14 2.51 -6.66 -19.71
N MET A 15 3.08 -6.24 -18.58
CA MET A 15 4.37 -6.74 -18.10
C MET A 15 4.33 -8.23 -17.74
N THR A 16 3.28 -8.69 -17.06
CA THR A 16 3.08 -10.11 -16.74
C THR A 16 2.95 -10.95 -18.00
N ASN A 17 2.15 -10.52 -18.98
CA ASN A 17 2.00 -11.21 -20.27
C ASN A 17 3.30 -11.24 -21.08
N ALA A 18 4.18 -10.26 -20.89
CA ALA A 18 5.50 -10.22 -21.50
C ALA A 18 6.55 -11.09 -20.77
N GLY A 19 6.18 -11.75 -19.66
CA GLY A 19 7.08 -12.60 -18.88
C GLY A 19 8.08 -11.83 -18.01
N LEU A 20 7.82 -10.56 -17.71
CA LEU A 20 8.63 -9.81 -16.75
C LEU A 20 8.33 -10.27 -15.31
N PRO A 21 9.29 -10.13 -14.38
CA PRO A 21 9.14 -10.60 -12.99
C PRO A 21 8.23 -9.66 -12.18
N VAL A 22 6.95 -9.63 -12.52
CA VAL A 22 5.93 -8.87 -11.80
C VAL A 22 5.40 -9.72 -10.64
N PRO A 23 5.38 -9.22 -9.39
CA PRO A 23 4.77 -9.94 -8.28
C PRO A 23 3.31 -10.30 -8.57
N PRO A 24 2.81 -11.48 -8.17
CA PRO A 24 1.42 -11.86 -8.38
C PRO A 24 0.44 -10.91 -7.71
N GLY A 25 -0.72 -10.70 -8.33
CA GLY A 25 -1.74 -9.79 -7.83
C GLY A 25 -2.97 -9.74 -8.73
N PHE A 26 -3.87 -8.81 -8.44
CA PHE A 26 -5.10 -8.61 -9.21
C PHE A 26 -5.52 -7.14 -9.24
N THR A 27 -6.40 -6.81 -10.19
CA THR A 27 -6.96 -5.46 -10.34
C THR A 27 -8.47 -5.51 -10.22
N ILE A 28 -9.01 -4.72 -9.29
CA ILE A 28 -10.44 -4.40 -9.20
C ILE A 28 -10.72 -3.25 -10.18
N THR A 29 -11.72 -3.40 -11.03
CA THR A 29 -11.93 -2.55 -12.20
C THR A 29 -12.41 -1.14 -11.85
N THR A 30 -12.24 -0.22 -12.79
CA THR A 30 -12.85 1.12 -12.74
C THR A 30 -14.38 1.06 -12.72
N GLU A 31 -14.98 0.08 -13.39
CA GLU A 31 -16.43 -0.15 -13.37
C GLU A 31 -16.92 -0.52 -11.96
N ALA A 32 -16.19 -1.36 -11.23
CA ALA A 32 -16.52 -1.68 -9.84
C ALA A 32 -16.50 -0.43 -8.93
N CYS A 33 -15.59 0.51 -9.21
CA CYS A 33 -15.60 1.81 -8.53
C CYS A 33 -16.88 2.61 -8.85
N ASN A 34 -17.31 2.63 -10.10
CA ASN A 34 -18.53 3.34 -10.50
C ASN A 34 -19.77 2.70 -9.89
N ASP A 35 -19.85 1.37 -9.90
CA ASP A 35 -20.95 0.61 -9.29
C ASP A 35 -21.02 0.84 -7.77
N TYR A 36 -19.87 0.92 -7.10
CA TYR A 36 -19.79 1.27 -5.67
C TYR A 36 -20.50 2.60 -5.36
N PHE A 37 -20.28 3.63 -6.18
CA PHE A 37 -20.96 4.92 -6.00
C PHE A 37 -22.41 4.90 -6.45
N ALA A 38 -22.75 4.18 -7.52
CA ALA A 38 -24.13 3.99 -7.95
C ALA A 38 -24.98 3.28 -6.88
N ALA A 39 -24.37 2.39 -6.09
CA ALA A 39 -24.99 1.69 -4.97
C ALA A 39 -25.02 2.51 -3.65
N GLY A 40 -24.62 3.78 -3.68
CA GLY A 40 -24.58 4.64 -2.48
C GLY A 40 -23.44 4.29 -1.54
N GLU A 41 -22.24 4.10 -2.09
CA GLU A 41 -21.01 3.77 -1.37
C GLU A 41 -21.08 2.41 -0.63
N LYS A 42 -21.65 1.43 -1.33
CA LYS A 42 -21.70 0.04 -0.89
C LYS A 42 -21.06 -0.82 -1.96
N LEU A 43 -20.28 -1.83 -1.55
CA LEU A 43 -19.73 -2.77 -2.52
C LEU A 43 -20.89 -3.46 -3.26
N PRO A 44 -20.86 -3.52 -4.60
CA PRO A 44 -21.88 -4.22 -5.37
C PRO A 44 -21.87 -5.72 -5.04
N ASP A 45 -23.04 -6.34 -5.18
CA ASP A 45 -23.23 -7.77 -4.89
C ASP A 45 -22.24 -8.63 -5.71
N GLY A 46 -21.61 -9.61 -5.07
CA GLY A 46 -20.65 -10.51 -5.71
C GLY A 46 -19.21 -10.00 -5.79
N LEU A 47 -18.98 -8.68 -5.69
CA LEU A 47 -17.63 -8.12 -5.81
C LEU A 47 -16.70 -8.61 -4.70
N TRP A 48 -17.22 -8.73 -3.47
CA TRP A 48 -16.39 -9.19 -2.37
C TRP A 48 -16.00 -10.66 -2.53
N GLU A 49 -16.92 -11.50 -3.01
CA GLU A 49 -16.66 -12.90 -3.33
C GLU A 49 -15.58 -13.05 -4.41
N ASP A 50 -15.61 -12.19 -5.44
CA ASP A 50 -14.59 -12.12 -6.48
C ASP A 50 -13.22 -11.69 -5.92
N VAL A 51 -13.18 -10.67 -5.06
CA VAL A 51 -11.95 -10.25 -4.37
C VAL A 51 -11.37 -11.40 -3.55
N LEU A 52 -12.19 -12.10 -2.77
CA LEU A 52 -11.75 -13.27 -2.00
C LEU A 52 -11.28 -14.41 -2.92
N GLY A 53 -11.93 -14.60 -4.07
CA GLY A 53 -11.51 -15.55 -5.10
C GLY A 53 -10.12 -15.22 -5.66
N ALA A 54 -9.85 -13.94 -5.91
CA ALA A 54 -8.58 -13.44 -6.39
C ALA A 54 -7.47 -13.54 -5.33
N VAL A 55 -7.74 -13.21 -4.06
CA VAL A 55 -6.81 -13.43 -2.95
C VAL A 55 -6.40 -14.91 -2.89
N ARG A 56 -7.35 -15.84 -2.93
CA ARG A 56 -7.05 -17.28 -2.96
C ARG A 56 -6.23 -17.71 -4.17
N ALA A 57 -6.37 -17.03 -5.31
CA ALA A 57 -5.53 -17.30 -6.48
C ALA A 57 -4.08 -16.85 -6.25
N VAL A 58 -3.89 -15.68 -5.67
CA VAL A 58 -2.56 -15.17 -5.28
C VAL A 58 -1.91 -16.06 -4.21
N GLU A 59 -2.67 -16.53 -3.22
CA GLU A 59 -2.18 -17.50 -2.22
C GLU A 59 -1.68 -18.79 -2.88
N ARG A 60 -2.43 -19.35 -3.84
CA ARG A 60 -2.02 -20.56 -4.58
C ARG A 60 -0.76 -20.34 -5.41
N GLU A 61 -0.63 -19.18 -6.04
CA GLU A 61 0.52 -18.86 -6.91
C GLU A 61 1.80 -18.59 -6.09
N THR A 62 1.65 -17.95 -4.93
CA THR A 62 2.78 -17.58 -4.07
C THR A 62 3.16 -18.65 -3.05
N GLY A 63 2.22 -19.55 -2.70
CA GLY A 63 2.36 -20.50 -1.60
C GLY A 63 2.14 -19.90 -0.20
N LYS A 64 1.82 -18.60 -0.12
CA LYS A 64 1.65 -17.84 1.12
C LYS A 64 0.19 -17.79 1.56
N GLY A 65 -0.07 -17.54 2.85
CA GLY A 65 -1.43 -17.39 3.39
C GLY A 65 -1.76 -15.96 3.77
N PHE A 66 -2.89 -15.41 3.30
CA PHE A 66 -3.40 -14.11 3.70
C PHE A 66 -3.95 -14.17 5.12
N GLY A 67 -3.20 -13.60 6.07
CA GLY A 67 -3.38 -13.86 7.51
C GLY A 67 -2.69 -15.12 8.03
N GLY A 68 -1.85 -15.76 7.21
CA GLY A 68 -1.04 -16.91 7.63
C GLY A 68 0.05 -16.51 8.63
N VAL A 69 0.19 -17.27 9.71
CA VAL A 69 1.13 -16.94 10.81
C VAL A 69 2.58 -17.30 10.47
N SER A 70 2.83 -18.37 9.70
CA SER A 70 4.19 -18.84 9.41
C SER A 70 4.79 -18.23 8.13
N ASP A 71 3.99 -18.10 7.08
CA ASP A 71 4.38 -17.49 5.81
C ASP A 71 3.29 -16.53 5.32
N PRO A 72 3.23 -15.31 5.90
CA PRO A 72 2.17 -14.35 5.63
C PRO A 72 2.25 -13.82 4.20
N LEU A 73 1.13 -13.87 3.48
CA LEU A 73 0.90 -13.06 2.29
C LEU A 73 0.62 -11.63 2.75
N LEU A 74 1.55 -10.73 2.48
CA LEU A 74 1.37 -9.29 2.64
C LEU A 74 1.13 -8.68 1.25
N VAL A 75 0.25 -7.70 1.17
CA VAL A 75 -0.10 -7.04 -0.11
C VAL A 75 0.04 -5.53 -0.03
N SER A 76 0.24 -4.92 -1.19
CA SER A 76 0.05 -3.48 -1.39
C SER A 76 -1.26 -3.22 -2.10
N VAL A 77 -1.93 -2.13 -1.71
CA VAL A 77 -3.16 -1.66 -2.34
C VAL A 77 -2.87 -0.30 -2.98
N ARG A 78 -2.98 -0.24 -4.31
CA ARG A 78 -2.57 0.90 -5.13
C ARG A 78 -3.67 1.32 -6.08
N SER A 79 -4.08 2.57 -5.97
CA SER A 79 -5.05 3.17 -6.88
C SER A 79 -4.46 3.38 -8.29
N GLY A 80 -5.29 3.25 -9.32
CA GLY A 80 -4.91 3.28 -10.73
C GLY A 80 -6.05 3.78 -11.62
N ALA A 81 -6.10 5.09 -11.88
CA ALA A 81 -7.03 5.65 -12.84
C ALA A 81 -6.60 5.41 -14.30
N ARG A 82 -7.50 5.62 -15.26
CA ARG A 82 -7.22 5.56 -16.70
C ARG A 82 -6.07 6.48 -17.10
N PHE A 83 -6.10 7.71 -16.61
CA PHE A 83 -5.06 8.71 -16.82
C PHE A 83 -4.14 8.77 -15.61
N SER A 84 -2.84 8.97 -15.85
CA SER A 84 -1.88 9.12 -14.77
C SER A 84 -2.19 10.40 -13.98
N MET A 85 -2.28 10.27 -12.66
CA MET A 85 -2.52 11.38 -11.73
C MET A 85 -1.41 11.38 -10.66
N PRO A 86 -0.19 11.87 -10.98
CA PRO A 86 0.96 11.78 -10.08
C PRO A 86 0.73 12.50 -8.75
N GLY A 87 1.05 11.82 -7.64
CA GLY A 87 0.90 12.35 -6.28
C GLY A 87 -0.54 12.42 -5.76
N MET A 88 -1.55 12.09 -6.57
CA MET A 88 -2.96 12.28 -6.22
C MET A 88 -3.60 11.09 -5.50
N MET A 89 -2.87 9.99 -5.42
CA MET A 89 -3.42 8.66 -5.25
C MET A 89 -2.57 7.90 -4.23
N ASP A 90 -3.16 7.67 -3.06
CA ASP A 90 -2.49 7.01 -1.94
C ASP A 90 -2.20 5.53 -2.24
N THR A 91 -1.16 5.02 -1.59
CA THR A 91 -0.72 3.63 -1.62
C THR A 91 -0.65 3.12 -0.19
N VAL A 92 -1.18 1.93 0.06
CA VAL A 92 -1.01 1.24 1.34
C VAL A 92 -0.07 0.07 1.09
N LEU A 93 1.04 0.00 1.83
CA LEU A 93 1.96 -1.13 1.80
C LEU A 93 1.78 -2.00 3.04
N ASN A 94 2.30 -3.23 2.98
CA ASN A 94 2.33 -4.18 4.10
C ASN A 94 0.95 -4.55 4.68
N LEU A 95 -0.12 -4.43 3.88
CA LEU A 95 -1.47 -4.82 4.28
C LEU A 95 -1.52 -6.33 4.53
N GLY A 96 -2.16 -6.72 5.62
CA GLY A 96 -2.15 -8.08 6.15
C GLY A 96 -1.31 -8.23 7.42
N LEU A 97 -0.55 -7.20 7.81
CA LEU A 97 0.17 -7.20 9.08
C LEU A 97 -0.77 -7.04 10.28
N ASN A 98 -0.61 -7.92 11.25
CA ASN A 98 -1.10 -7.85 12.62
C ASN A 98 -0.05 -8.48 13.56
N GLU A 99 -0.35 -8.59 14.85
CA GLU A 99 0.58 -9.17 15.83
C GLU A 99 1.00 -10.61 15.51
N GLU A 100 0.13 -11.43 14.90
CA GLU A 100 0.40 -12.83 14.57
C GLU A 100 1.26 -12.96 13.31
N THR A 101 0.85 -12.33 12.21
CA THR A 101 1.60 -12.35 10.94
C THR A 101 2.95 -11.66 11.08
N LEU A 102 3.06 -10.69 11.99
CA LEU A 102 4.33 -10.06 12.34
C LEU A 102 5.34 -11.11 12.83
N GLN A 103 4.93 -12.05 13.69
CA GLN A 103 5.84 -13.10 14.16
C GLN A 103 6.33 -13.98 13.00
N GLY A 104 5.45 -14.27 12.03
CA GLY A 104 5.84 -14.93 10.78
C GLY A 104 6.91 -14.16 10.03
N LEU A 105 6.69 -12.85 9.86
CA LEU A 105 7.66 -11.98 9.18
C LEU A 105 9.00 -11.93 9.93
N VAL A 106 9.00 -11.86 11.26
CA VAL A 106 10.22 -11.95 12.09
C VAL A 106 10.94 -13.28 11.83
N ALA A 107 10.22 -14.40 11.85
CA ALA A 107 10.80 -15.72 11.65
C ALA A 107 11.38 -15.92 10.24
N LEU A 108 10.70 -15.45 9.20
CA LEU A 108 11.14 -15.56 7.82
C LEU A 108 12.38 -14.72 7.52
N THR A 109 12.45 -13.53 8.11
CA THR A 109 13.53 -12.57 7.82
C THR A 109 14.70 -12.68 8.78
N GLY A 110 14.51 -13.29 9.95
CA GLY A 110 15.49 -13.23 11.05
C GLY A 110 15.76 -11.80 11.54
N ASN A 111 14.90 -10.84 11.20
CA ASN A 111 15.13 -9.42 11.43
C ASN A 111 13.92 -8.79 12.14
N GLU A 112 13.93 -8.85 13.47
CA GLU A 112 12.85 -8.33 14.31
C GLU A 112 12.64 -6.83 14.14
N ARG A 113 13.73 -6.07 13.99
CA ARG A 113 13.69 -4.61 13.77
C ARG A 113 12.95 -4.28 12.48
N PHE A 114 13.25 -4.97 11.38
CA PHE A 114 12.54 -4.81 10.11
C PHE A 114 11.04 -5.08 10.23
N ALA A 115 10.66 -6.17 10.90
CA ALA A 115 9.25 -6.53 11.02
C ALA A 115 8.46 -5.45 11.79
N TRP A 116 9.00 -4.94 12.90
CA TRP A 116 8.36 -3.84 13.64
C TRP A 116 8.37 -2.51 12.88
N ASP A 117 9.40 -2.22 12.08
CA ASP A 117 9.40 -1.05 11.20
C ASP A 117 8.31 -1.15 10.12
N ALA A 118 8.16 -2.33 9.49
CA ALA A 118 7.10 -2.58 8.52
C ALA A 118 5.71 -2.42 9.14
N TYR A 119 5.52 -2.90 10.38
CA TYR A 119 4.23 -2.81 11.05
C TYR A 119 3.88 -1.41 11.53
N ARG A 120 4.82 -0.65 12.11
CA ARG A 120 4.55 0.76 12.47
C ARG A 120 4.25 1.60 11.23
N ARG A 121 4.97 1.38 10.12
CA ARG A 121 4.71 2.05 8.83
C ARG A 121 3.32 1.69 8.30
N PHE A 122 2.94 0.42 8.38
CA PHE A 122 1.59 -0.02 8.01
C PHE A 122 0.51 0.69 8.83
N ILE A 123 0.63 0.72 10.16
CA ILE A 123 -0.35 1.37 11.02
C ILE A 123 -0.48 2.87 10.69
N GLN A 124 0.65 3.56 10.47
CA GLN A 124 0.67 4.97 10.11
C GLN A 124 0.01 5.22 8.74
N MET A 125 0.42 4.48 7.70
CA MET A 125 -0.15 4.58 6.36
C MET A 125 -1.65 4.28 6.37
N PHE A 126 -2.04 3.14 6.93
CA PHE A 126 -3.43 2.70 6.96
C PHE A 126 -4.28 3.64 7.81
N GLY A 127 -3.78 4.07 8.97
CA GLY A 127 -4.41 5.08 9.81
C GLY A 127 -4.68 6.37 9.05
N ARG A 128 -3.68 6.90 8.36
CA ARG A 128 -3.79 8.15 7.59
C ARG A 128 -4.73 8.01 6.38
N ILE A 129 -4.50 6.99 5.55
CA ILE A 129 -5.11 6.87 4.23
C ILE A 129 -6.52 6.27 4.34
N VAL A 130 -6.67 5.23 5.14
CA VAL A 130 -7.90 4.42 5.20
C VAL A 130 -8.82 4.87 6.32
N LEU A 131 -8.25 5.22 7.47
CA LEU A 131 -9.03 5.61 8.65
C LEU A 131 -9.13 7.13 8.85
N GLY A 132 -8.45 7.94 8.04
CA GLY A 132 -8.54 9.40 8.06
C GLY A 132 -7.87 10.06 9.27
N VAL A 133 -6.95 9.37 9.94
CA VAL A 133 -6.20 9.88 11.11
C VAL A 133 -5.15 10.90 10.65
N SER A 134 -4.95 11.97 11.43
CA SER A 134 -3.97 13.00 11.05
C SER A 134 -2.53 12.47 11.03
N ALA A 135 -1.79 12.75 9.95
CA ALA A 135 -0.39 12.37 9.79
C ALA A 135 0.50 12.94 10.91
N GLU A 136 0.25 14.20 11.29
CA GLU A 136 1.02 14.94 12.28
C GLU A 136 1.09 14.20 13.63
N ARG A 137 0.02 13.49 14.02
CA ARG A 137 -0.02 12.76 15.29
C ARG A 137 0.95 11.57 15.30
N PHE A 138 1.06 10.86 14.18
CA PHE A 138 2.02 9.78 14.06
C PHE A 138 3.45 10.33 14.03
N ASP A 139 3.69 11.41 13.27
CA ASP A 139 5.01 12.03 13.16
C ASP A 139 5.49 12.55 14.52
N HIS A 140 4.62 13.18 15.30
CA HIS A 140 4.93 13.63 16.66
C HIS A 140 5.39 12.48 17.57
N VAL A 141 4.65 11.36 17.58
CA VAL A 141 5.00 10.19 18.40
C VAL A 141 6.34 9.59 17.97
N PHE A 142 6.60 9.53 16.67
CA PHE A 142 7.84 8.95 16.15
C PHE A 142 9.06 9.83 16.47
N GLU A 143 8.94 11.14 16.30
CA GLU A 143 9.98 12.11 16.64
C GLU A 143 10.27 12.15 18.15
N GLU A 144 9.26 11.96 19.00
CA GLU A 144 9.46 11.79 20.44
C GLU A 144 10.24 10.51 20.76
N ALA A 145 9.94 9.40 20.10
CA ALA A 145 10.66 8.14 20.30
C ALA A 145 12.13 8.27 19.88
N LYS A 146 12.42 8.96 18.77
CA LYS A 146 13.80 9.28 18.34
C LYS A 146 14.53 10.11 19.37
N ARG A 147 13.93 11.22 19.81
CA ARG A 147 14.51 12.11 20.83
C ARG A 147 14.77 11.39 22.15
N ALA A 148 13.86 10.54 22.60
CA ALA A 148 14.02 9.77 23.84
C ALA A 148 15.18 8.77 23.78
N ARG A 149 15.58 8.33 22.58
CA ARG A 149 16.70 7.41 22.35
C ARG A 149 17.97 8.07 21.81
N GLY A 150 17.96 9.40 21.60
CA GLY A 150 19.09 10.11 21.00
C GLY A 150 19.38 9.68 19.56
N ALA A 151 18.38 9.17 18.84
CA ALA A 151 18.49 8.75 17.45
C ALA A 151 18.43 9.95 16.50
N GLU A 152 19.35 10.01 15.52
CA GLU A 152 19.33 11.02 14.47
C GLU A 152 18.53 10.52 13.25
N LEU A 153 18.77 9.25 12.89
CA LEU A 153 18.12 8.56 11.79
C LEU A 153 17.05 7.59 12.30
N ASP A 154 16.06 7.33 11.46
CA ASP A 154 14.99 6.36 11.73
C ASP A 154 15.54 4.94 11.87
N THR A 155 16.68 4.68 11.22
CA THR A 155 17.43 3.42 11.29
C THR A 155 18.09 3.18 12.64
N ASP A 156 18.27 4.22 13.45
CA ASP A 156 18.92 4.11 14.77
C ASP A 156 17.96 3.55 15.83
N LEU A 157 16.65 3.47 15.55
CA LEU A 157 15.67 2.88 16.44
C LEU A 157 15.74 1.35 16.41
N ASP A 158 15.92 0.76 17.59
CA ASP A 158 15.88 -0.68 17.82
C ASP A 158 14.44 -1.26 17.73
N ALA A 159 14.34 -2.59 17.68
CA ALA A 159 13.06 -3.30 17.61
C ALA A 159 12.13 -2.97 18.79
N ALA A 160 12.67 -2.75 19.99
CA ALA A 160 11.87 -2.46 21.18
C ALA A 160 11.22 -1.07 21.10
N ALA A 161 11.96 -0.07 20.63
CA ALA A 161 11.44 1.27 20.39
C ALA A 161 10.37 1.27 19.29
N LEU A 162 10.62 0.57 18.18
CA LEU A 162 9.63 0.46 17.09
C LEU A 162 8.34 -0.26 17.53
N ARG A 163 8.45 -1.27 18.39
CA ARG A 163 7.30 -1.91 19.03
C ARG A 163 6.49 -0.93 19.89
N GLU A 164 7.16 -0.11 20.69
CA GLU A 164 6.50 0.93 21.50
C GLU A 164 5.78 1.94 20.61
N VAL A 165 6.44 2.41 19.55
CA VAL A 165 5.84 3.29 18.53
C VAL A 165 4.59 2.67 17.94
N ALA A 166 4.65 1.40 17.51
CA ALA A 166 3.49 0.71 16.94
C ALA A 166 2.30 0.67 17.91
N GLN A 167 2.54 0.43 19.21
CA GLN A 167 1.47 0.45 20.21
C GLN A 167 0.88 1.85 20.40
N ARG A 168 1.73 2.89 20.44
CA ARG A 168 1.27 4.29 20.52
C ARG A 168 0.48 4.70 19.28
N PHE A 169 0.86 4.23 18.09
CA PHE A 169 0.13 4.47 16.85
C PHE A 169 -1.26 3.82 16.89
N LYS A 170 -1.39 2.57 17.35
CA LYS A 170 -2.71 1.94 17.55
C LYS A 170 -3.57 2.70 18.55
N ALA A 171 -2.98 3.25 19.61
CA ALA A 171 -3.70 4.10 20.57
C ALA A 171 -4.22 5.38 19.92
N ILE A 172 -3.41 6.06 19.08
CA ILE A 172 -3.86 7.23 18.30
C ILE A 172 -5.06 6.86 17.43
N VAL A 173 -5.01 5.73 16.71
CA VAL A 173 -6.12 5.27 15.87
C VAL A 173 -7.40 5.13 16.70
N ARG A 174 -7.31 4.51 17.88
CA ARG A 174 -8.46 4.35 18.78
C ARG A 174 -8.99 5.69 19.30
N GLU A 175 -8.11 6.61 19.67
CA GLU A 175 -8.50 7.93 20.17
C GLU A 175 -9.20 8.77 19.10
N GLU A 176 -8.73 8.74 17.85
CA GLU A 176 -9.28 9.57 16.77
C GLU A 176 -10.55 8.97 16.15
N THR A 177 -10.59 7.65 16.00
CA THR A 177 -11.66 6.97 15.26
C THR A 177 -12.72 6.35 16.18
N GLY A 178 -12.42 6.21 17.47
CA GLY A 178 -13.24 5.48 18.43
C GLY A 178 -13.20 3.96 18.26
N ARG A 179 -12.36 3.42 17.35
CA ARG A 179 -12.24 1.99 17.03
C ARG A 179 -10.79 1.53 17.13
N ASP A 180 -10.58 0.30 17.57
CA ASP A 180 -9.25 -0.31 17.54
C ASP A 180 -8.76 -0.50 16.10
N PHE A 181 -7.44 -0.48 15.91
CA PHE A 181 -6.83 -0.76 14.60
C PHE A 181 -7.20 -2.18 14.13
N PRO A 182 -7.70 -2.36 12.89
CA PRO A 182 -8.19 -3.66 12.43
C PRO A 182 -7.05 -4.68 12.34
N THR A 183 -7.22 -5.81 13.00
CA THR A 183 -6.23 -6.91 12.99
C THR A 183 -6.60 -8.03 12.02
N ASP A 184 -7.83 -8.10 11.54
CA ASP A 184 -8.25 -9.03 10.49
C ASP A 184 -7.77 -8.53 9.12
N PRO A 185 -6.89 -9.27 8.40
CA PRO A 185 -6.43 -8.92 7.06
C PRO A 185 -7.56 -8.70 6.05
N TYR A 186 -8.68 -9.42 6.19
CA TYR A 186 -9.83 -9.27 5.30
C TYR A 186 -10.59 -7.98 5.56
N GLU A 187 -10.77 -7.57 6.83
CA GLU A 187 -11.28 -6.25 7.17
C GLU A 187 -10.34 -5.15 6.67
N GLN A 188 -9.02 -5.31 6.85
CA GLN A 188 -8.03 -4.36 6.33
C GLN A 188 -8.17 -4.18 4.81
N LEU A 189 -8.30 -5.27 4.05
CA LEU A 189 -8.44 -5.23 2.60
C LEU A 189 -9.75 -4.56 2.16
N ASP A 190 -10.87 -4.92 2.77
CA ASP A 190 -12.18 -4.31 2.50
C ASP A 190 -12.13 -2.78 2.70
N LEU A 191 -11.61 -2.33 3.84
CA LEU A 191 -11.47 -0.92 4.16
C LEU A 191 -10.53 -0.21 3.17
N ALA A 192 -9.40 -0.82 2.81
CA ALA A 192 -8.45 -0.24 1.87
C ALA A 192 -9.03 -0.10 0.45
N VAL A 193 -9.79 -1.09 -0.03
CA VAL A 193 -10.47 -1.03 -1.33
C VAL A 193 -11.48 0.13 -1.35
N LYS A 194 -12.32 0.22 -0.31
CA LYS A 194 -13.29 1.33 -0.17
C LYS A 194 -12.61 2.69 -0.09
N ALA A 195 -11.52 2.80 0.66
CA ALA A 195 -10.75 4.04 0.76
C ALA A 195 -10.19 4.49 -0.60
N VAL A 196 -9.72 3.56 -1.43
CA VAL A 196 -9.28 3.88 -2.80
C VAL A 196 -10.45 4.37 -3.67
N PHE A 197 -11.62 3.73 -3.59
CA PHE A 197 -12.79 4.23 -4.33
C PHE A 197 -13.19 5.63 -3.86
N VAL A 198 -13.26 5.87 -2.55
CA VAL A 198 -13.55 7.19 -1.96
C VAL A 198 -12.51 8.23 -2.37
N SER A 199 -11.23 7.86 -2.46
CA SER A 199 -10.15 8.78 -2.84
C SER A 199 -10.34 9.37 -4.24
N TRP A 200 -11.05 8.68 -5.15
CA TRP A 200 -11.40 9.22 -6.46
C TRP A 200 -12.21 10.52 -6.36
N PHE A 201 -13.06 10.66 -5.35
CA PHE A 201 -13.87 11.86 -5.15
C PHE A 201 -13.34 12.78 -4.05
N GLY A 202 -12.16 12.51 -3.49
CA GLY A 202 -11.45 13.42 -2.61
C GLY A 202 -11.17 14.77 -3.28
N ARG A 203 -11.19 15.85 -2.50
CA ARG A 203 -11.04 17.23 -2.99
C ARG A 203 -9.83 17.39 -3.93
N ARG A 204 -8.66 16.92 -3.49
CA ARG A 204 -7.41 16.98 -4.27
C ARG A 204 -7.60 16.33 -5.65
N ALA A 205 -8.15 15.10 -5.69
CA ALA A 205 -8.36 14.36 -6.93
C ALA A 205 -9.36 15.06 -7.85
N ARG A 206 -10.43 15.67 -7.32
CA ARG A 206 -11.40 16.46 -8.09
C ARG A 206 -10.74 17.70 -8.70
N ASP A 207 -10.05 18.50 -7.89
CA ASP A 207 -9.39 19.73 -8.35
C ASP A 207 -8.39 19.44 -9.49
N TYR A 208 -7.64 18.34 -9.39
CA TYR A 208 -6.73 17.91 -10.46
C TYR A 208 -7.46 17.52 -11.74
N ARG A 209 -8.59 16.81 -11.64
CA ARG A 209 -9.39 16.43 -12.82
C ARG A 209 -10.02 17.65 -13.49
N ASP A 210 -10.53 18.60 -12.72
CA ASP A 210 -11.09 19.86 -13.23
C ASP A 210 -10.05 20.69 -13.99
N TYR A 211 -8.82 20.74 -13.44
CA TYR A 211 -7.69 21.41 -14.07
C TYR A 211 -7.28 20.73 -15.37
N ASN A 212 -7.07 19.40 -15.34
CA ASN A 212 -6.58 18.62 -16.49
C ASN A 212 -7.69 18.16 -17.46
N LYS A 213 -8.95 18.57 -17.23
CA LYS A 213 -10.12 18.20 -18.05
C LYS A 213 -10.34 16.69 -18.15
N ILE A 214 -10.13 15.98 -17.04
CA ILE A 214 -10.36 14.53 -16.94
C ILE A 214 -11.80 14.29 -16.47
N PRO A 215 -12.61 13.49 -17.19
CA PRO A 215 -13.98 13.18 -16.78
C PRO A 215 -14.06 12.49 -15.40
N HIS A 216 -15.07 12.84 -14.59
CA HIS A 216 -15.24 12.31 -13.23
C HIS A 216 -15.91 10.94 -13.17
N ASP A 217 -16.54 10.50 -14.26
CA ASP A 217 -17.26 9.23 -14.43
C ASP A 217 -16.35 8.04 -14.78
N LEU A 218 -15.04 8.28 -14.93
CA LEU A 218 -14.08 7.22 -15.25
C LEU A 218 -13.82 6.24 -14.11
N GLY A 219 -14.00 6.66 -12.86
CA GLY A 219 -13.61 5.89 -11.68
C GLY A 219 -12.10 5.65 -11.56
N THR A 220 -11.72 4.83 -10.57
CA THR A 220 -10.34 4.39 -10.35
C THR A 220 -10.30 2.88 -10.13
N ALA A 221 -9.29 2.21 -10.67
CA ALA A 221 -9.05 0.80 -10.39
C ALA A 221 -8.25 0.63 -9.09
N VAL A 222 -8.36 -0.53 -8.46
CA VAL A 222 -7.58 -0.91 -7.28
C VAL A 222 -6.64 -2.06 -7.66
N ASN A 223 -5.34 -1.87 -7.51
CA ASN A 223 -4.35 -2.91 -7.78
C ASN A 223 -3.89 -3.48 -6.44
N VAL A 224 -4.12 -4.77 -6.23
CA VAL A 224 -3.72 -5.51 -5.04
C VAL A 224 -2.58 -6.44 -5.43
N MET A 225 -1.37 -6.12 -4.99
CA MET A 225 -0.14 -6.79 -5.43
C MET A 225 0.60 -7.38 -4.24
N THR A 226 1.13 -8.60 -4.38
CA THR A 226 2.01 -9.22 -3.38
C THR A 226 3.17 -8.29 -3.04
N MET A 227 3.45 -8.14 -1.74
CA MET A 227 4.59 -7.36 -1.28
C MET A 227 5.91 -8.04 -1.65
N VAL A 228 6.83 -7.21 -2.12
CA VAL A 228 8.27 -7.49 -2.17
C VAL A 228 8.96 -6.42 -1.33
N PHE A 229 10.02 -6.81 -0.63
CA PHE A 229 10.65 -5.94 0.37
C PHE A 229 12.03 -5.50 -0.10
N GLY A 230 12.19 -4.19 -0.32
CA GLY A 230 13.49 -3.58 -0.60
C GLY A 230 14.32 -3.32 0.67
N ASN A 231 13.76 -3.58 1.86
CA ASN A 231 14.30 -3.24 3.17
C ASN A 231 14.56 -4.45 4.08
N MET A 232 14.91 -5.60 3.50
CA MET A 232 15.29 -6.81 4.26
C MET A 232 16.77 -6.86 4.65
N GLY A 233 17.59 -5.92 4.17
CA GLY A 233 19.03 -5.90 4.37
C GLY A 233 19.76 -5.20 3.23
N ASP A 234 21.09 -5.26 3.24
CA ASP A 234 21.95 -4.54 2.30
C ASP A 234 21.97 -5.14 0.88
N ASP A 235 21.44 -6.35 0.71
CA ASP A 235 21.24 -7.03 -0.59
C ASP A 235 19.85 -6.78 -1.20
N SER A 236 19.04 -5.92 -0.55
CA SER A 236 17.70 -5.54 -0.97
C SER A 236 17.66 -4.05 -1.33
N GLY A 237 16.74 -3.66 -2.21
CA GLY A 237 16.56 -2.24 -2.53
C GLY A 237 15.31 -1.94 -3.36
N THR A 238 15.08 -0.65 -3.57
CA THR A 238 13.98 -0.11 -4.39
C THR A 238 14.53 0.99 -5.29
N GLY A 239 13.92 1.23 -6.45
CA GLY A 239 14.36 2.29 -7.33
C GLY A 239 13.35 2.64 -8.41
N VAL A 240 13.59 3.77 -9.06
CA VAL A 240 12.81 4.27 -10.19
C VAL A 240 13.78 4.66 -11.29
N ALA A 241 13.50 4.21 -12.51
CA ALA A 241 14.33 4.51 -13.66
C ALA A 241 13.51 4.80 -14.91
N PHE A 242 14.10 5.60 -15.78
CA PHE A 242 13.67 5.92 -17.12
C PHE A 242 14.69 5.35 -18.11
N THR A 243 14.20 4.82 -19.23
CA THR A 243 15.05 4.24 -20.29
C THR A 243 15.83 5.29 -21.10
N ARG A 244 15.52 6.57 -20.88
CA ARG A 244 16.17 7.76 -21.43
C ARG A 244 16.15 8.86 -20.37
N ASP A 245 17.06 9.82 -20.47
CA ASP A 245 17.03 11.02 -19.63
C ASP A 245 15.73 11.81 -19.91
N PRO A 246 14.85 12.00 -18.90
CA PRO A 246 13.58 12.70 -19.09
C PRO A 246 13.74 14.22 -19.33
N ASN A 247 14.91 14.80 -19.03
CA ASN A 247 15.20 16.22 -19.21
C ASN A 247 15.80 16.53 -20.60
N THR A 248 16.71 15.67 -21.06
CA THR A 248 17.47 15.90 -22.32
C THR A 248 16.99 15.03 -23.48
N GLY A 249 16.34 13.91 -23.21
CA GLY A 249 15.97 12.89 -24.20
C GLY A 249 17.12 11.97 -24.62
N GLU A 250 18.30 12.13 -24.02
CA GLU A 250 19.47 11.30 -24.30
C GLU A 250 19.19 9.81 -24.01
N LYS A 251 19.69 8.92 -24.87
CA LYS A 251 19.51 7.48 -24.74
C LYS A 251 20.47 6.88 -23.70
N VAL A 252 20.28 7.26 -22.44
CA VAL A 252 20.99 6.75 -21.26
C VAL A 252 19.99 6.30 -20.20
N LEU A 253 20.33 5.27 -19.44
CA LEU A 253 19.53 4.87 -18.28
C LEU A 253 19.63 5.98 -17.22
N TYR A 254 18.49 6.56 -16.83
CA TYR A 254 18.42 7.63 -15.86
C TYR A 254 17.53 7.20 -14.70
N GLY A 255 18.04 7.23 -13.47
CA GLY A 255 17.25 6.81 -12.33
C GLY A 255 18.02 6.83 -11.02
N GLU A 256 17.30 6.50 -9.95
CA GLU A 256 17.79 6.48 -8.58
C GLU A 256 17.32 5.19 -7.92
N TYR A 257 18.11 4.72 -6.96
CA TYR A 257 17.76 3.57 -6.13
C TYR A 257 18.31 3.75 -4.72
N LEU A 258 17.66 3.11 -3.76
CA LEU A 258 18.07 3.06 -2.37
C LEU A 258 18.19 1.60 -1.94
N THR A 259 19.30 1.28 -1.28
CA THR A 259 19.50 -0.01 -0.61
C THR A 259 18.79 -0.02 0.73
N ASN A 260 18.27 -1.17 1.13
CA ASN A 260 17.61 -1.38 2.42
C ASN A 260 16.46 -0.37 2.69
N ALA A 261 15.64 -0.11 1.67
CA ALA A 261 14.60 0.93 1.68
C ALA A 261 13.29 0.45 1.03
N GLN A 262 12.17 1.11 1.35
CA GLN A 262 10.90 0.97 0.63
C GLN A 262 10.67 2.17 -0.28
N GLY A 263 9.80 2.05 -1.28
CA GLY A 263 9.57 3.13 -2.26
C GLY A 263 8.99 4.43 -1.69
N GLU A 264 8.79 4.53 -0.38
CA GLU A 264 8.39 5.76 0.32
C GLU A 264 9.58 6.57 0.84
N ASP A 265 10.75 5.93 1.00
CA ASP A 265 12.00 6.56 1.45
C ASP A 265 12.70 7.27 0.28
#